data_AF-A0A7J4V2C8-F1
#
_entry.id   AF-A0A7J4V2C8-F1
#
_cell.length_a   1.000
_cell.length_b   1.000
_cell.length_c   1.000
_cell.angle_alpha   90.00
_cell.angle_beta   90.00
_cell.angle_gamma   90.00
#
_symmetry.space_group_name_H-M   'P 1'
#
loop_
_entity.id
_entity.type
_entity.pdbx_description
1 polymer ?
#
loop_
_entity_poly.entity_id
_entity_poly.type
_entity_poly.pdbx_seq_one_letter_code
_entity_poly.pdbx_strand_id
1 'polypeptide(L)' 'MAQTMFKCFTCGKVYKDEESAVKCHNAPVQRIVENERASKPRFLGN' A
#
# COMPACT_ATOMS: atom_id res chain seq x y z
N MET A 1 -5.50 -11.42 -8.06
CA MET A 1 -6.56 -11.27 -7.02
C MET A 1 -6.29 -9.95 -6.31
N ALA A 2 -7.28 -9.12 -5.99
CA ALA A 2 -6.99 -7.85 -5.29
C ALA A 2 -6.53 -8.16 -3.85
N GLN A 3 -5.28 -7.87 -3.51
CA GLN A 3 -4.77 -8.05 -2.14
C GLN A 3 -4.75 -6.69 -1.44
N THR A 4 -5.45 -6.61 -0.31
CA THR A 4 -5.41 -5.43 0.56
C THR A 4 -4.10 -5.45 1.35
N MET A 5 -3.38 -4.34 1.33
CA MET A 5 -2.18 -4.11 2.14
C MET A 5 -2.33 -2.81 2.93
N PHE A 6 -1.48 -2.62 3.93
CA PHE A 6 -1.53 -1.49 4.86
C PHE A 6 -0.18 -0.80 4.90
N LYS A 7 -0.17 0.48 4.54
CA LYS A 7 1.02 1.31 4.54
C LYS A 7 1.06 2.18 5.80
N CYS A 8 2.14 2.12 6.56
CA CYS A 8 2.36 3.04 7.68
C CYS A 8 2.55 4.47 7.15
N PHE A 9 1.79 5.43 7.68
CA PHE A 9 1.88 6.82 7.22
C PHE A 9 3.21 7.48 7.61
N THR A 10 3.78 7.09 8.75
CA THR A 10 5.02 7.68 9.29
C THR A 10 6.27 7.26 8.53
N CYS A 11 6.43 5.96 8.26
CA CYS A 11 7.66 5.42 7.66
C CYS A 11 7.49 4.91 6.23
N GLY A 12 6.25 4.84 5.74
CA GLY A 12 5.95 4.38 4.38
C GLY A 12 6.09 2.86 4.16
N LYS A 13 6.43 2.07 5.18
CA LYS A 13 6.49 0.61 5.07
C LYS A 13 5.12 0.01 4.81
N VAL A 14 5.08 -1.03 4.00
CA VAL A 14 3.86 -1.75 3.63
C VAL A 14 3.83 -3.10 4.34
N TYR A 15 2.66 -3.45 4.86
CA TYR A 15 2.37 -4.65 5.63
C TYR A 15 1.14 -5.35 5.04
N LYS A 16 1.06 -6.67 5.23
CA LYS A 16 -0.11 -7.47 4.82
C LYS A 16 -1.26 -7.36 5.83
N ASP A 17 -0.92 -7.11 7.08
CA ASP A 17 -1.85 -7.04 8.21
C ASP A 17 -1.92 -5.62 8.76
N GLU A 18 -3.13 -5.18 9.10
CA GLU A 18 -3.38 -3.86 9.67
C GLU A 18 -2.68 -3.70 11.03
N GLU A 19 -2.77 -4.72 11.89
CA GLU A 19 -2.22 -4.68 13.23
C GLU A 19 -0.70 -4.49 13.24
N SER A 20 0.01 -5.16 12.31
CA SER A 20 1.45 -5.00 12.11
C SER A 20 1.81 -3.59 11.63
N ALA A 21 0.99 -2.99 10.76
CA ALA A 21 1.18 -1.63 10.29
C ALA A 21 0.96 -0.61 11.42
N VAL A 22 -0.06 -0.80 12.25
CA VAL A 22 -0.35 0.06 13.40
C VAL A 22 0.77 -0.04 14.44
N LYS A 23 1.20 -1.27 14.78
CA LYS A 23 2.31 -1.51 15.73
C LYS A 23 3.64 -0.88 15.31
N CYS A 24 3.82 -0.54 14.03
CA CYS A 24 5.09 0.00 13.54
C CYS A 24 5.46 1.34 14.19
N HIS A 25 4.54 2.30 14.26
CA HIS A 25 4.76 3.62 14.87
C HIS A 25 3.58 4.07 15.75
N ASN A 26 2.62 3.17 16.02
CA ASN A 26 1.35 3.48 16.67
C ASN A 26 0.62 4.67 16.03
N ALA A 27 0.65 4.73 14.69
CA ALA A 27 0.14 5.82 13.89
C ALA A 27 -0.94 5.31 12.92
N PRO A 28 -1.78 6.21 12.36
CA PRO A 28 -2.76 5.84 11.34
C PRO A 28 -2.10 5.15 10.15
N VAL A 29 -2.80 4.16 9.59
CA VAL A 29 -2.33 3.38 8.45
C VAL A 29 -3.19 3.67 7.22
N GLN A 30 -2.55 3.73 6.06
CA GLN A 30 -3.22 3.89 4.79
C GLN A 30 -3.49 2.51 4.18
N ARG A 31 -4.76 2.19 3.97
CA ARG A 31 -5.15 0.96 3.26
C ARG A 31 -4.90 1.14 1.76
N ILE A 32 -4.09 0.26 1.20
CA ILE A 32 -3.79 0.22 -0.24
C ILE A 32 -4.31 -1.09 -0.82
N VAL A 33 -4.83 -1.05 -2.04
CA VAL A 33 -5.23 -2.26 -2.77
C VAL A 33 -4.16 -2.50 -3.81
N GLU A 34 -3.39 -3.58 -3.65
CA GLU A 34 -2.48 -4.02 -4.68
C GLU A 34 -3.31 -4.66 -5.79
N ASN A 35 -3.55 -3.88 -6.84
CA ASN A 35 -4.16 -4.39 -8.05
C ASN A 35 -3.04 -4.72 -9.03
N GLU A 36 -2.76 -6.02 -9.18
CA GLU A 36 -1.81 -6.56 -10.17
C GLU A 36 -2.15 -6.15 -11.62
N ARG A 37 -3.37 -5.63 -11.86
CA ARG A 37 -3.85 -5.11 -13.14
C ARG A 37 -3.75 -3.58 -13.29
N ALA A 38 -3.10 -2.86 -12.38
CA ALA A 38 -2.71 -1.48 -12.62
C ALA A 38 -1.61 -1.47 -13.70
N SER A 39 -2.07 -1.68 -14.93
CA SER A 39 -1.34 -1.59 -16.18
C SER A 39 -0.45 -0.35 -16.10
N LYS A 40 0.87 -0.56 -16.27
CA LYS A 40 1.88 0.50 -16.30
C LYS A 40 1.27 1.72 -16.98
N PRO A 41 1.34 2.94 -16.40
CA PRO A 41 0.91 4.13 -17.12
C PRO A 41 1.69 4.12 -18.45
N ARG A 42 0.98 3.90 -19.54
CA ARG A 42 1.55 3.94 -20.88
C ARG A 42 1.84 5.42 -21.09
N PHE A 43 3.07 5.84 -20.79
CA PHE A 43 3.54 7.14 -21.21
C PHE A 43 3.47 7.13 -22.74
N LEU A 44 2.44 7.79 -23.28
CA LEU A 44 2.36 8.12 -24.69
C LEU A 44 3.40 9.22 -24.92
N GLY A 45 4.67 8.81 -24.98
CA GLY A 45 5.76 9.61 -25.51
C GLY A 45 5.59 9.65 -27.02
N ASN A 46 5.39 10.87 -27.53
CA ASN A 46 5.26 11.20 -28.95
C ASN A 46 6.64 11.21 -29.63
#